data_AF-A0A0B1T5K2-F1
#
_entry.id   AF-A0A0B1T5K2-F1
#
_cell.length_a   1.000
_cell.length_b   1.000
_cell.length_c   1.000
_cell.angle_alpha   90.00
_cell.angle_beta   90.00
_cell.angle_gamma   90.00
#
_symmetry.space_group_name_H-M   'P 1'
#
loop_
_entity.id
_entity.type
_entity.pdbx_description
1 polymer ?
#
loop_
_entity_poly.entity_id
_entity_poly.type
_entity_poly.pdbx_seq_one_letter_code
_entity_poly.pdbx_strand_id
1 'polypeptide(L)'
;MEDLNADFPVNKLKSGAGDAVLYVLDSLADAALINTNFKWEKMVPPEKEDDDVAVDQEEEEDESSEVADDDYIDDDDGGVYVDLSAPLNNEQQDVPKQAILHSNTDVIAWKEEVERVTPLLKITIRQDAKDWRMHLEQMASLQQNLTDLIDELTPKLDVVAGEVEKSLERIESRERTLNQQLGMWLSRYKESQDSRAEVRERYKAASGGVTERTATLQRISEDIDQIKMQIEEQGAKTSDGAPMMKVKQALLKIEEDIQRMNVQIGVLEQGLLQAQLRERVSYAAEAYGVA
;
A
#
# COMPACT_ATOMS: atom_id res chain seq x y z
N MET A 1 34.24 -16.68 9.63
CA MET A 1 33.49 -17.21 8.46
C MET A 1 32.51 -18.20 9.04
N GLU A 2 31.30 -17.73 9.34
CA GLU A 2 30.20 -18.63 9.68
C GLU A 2 29.85 -19.46 8.44
N ASP A 3 29.78 -20.77 8.61
CA ASP A 3 29.37 -21.69 7.55
C ASP A 3 27.91 -21.41 7.19
N LEU A 4 27.66 -21.06 5.93
CA LEU A 4 26.33 -20.90 5.37
C LEU A 4 25.58 -22.24 5.49
N ASN A 5 24.68 -22.35 6.46
CA ASN A 5 23.90 -23.56 6.72
C ASN A 5 22.77 -23.69 5.69
N ALA A 6 23.13 -24.07 4.47
CA ALA A 6 22.23 -24.22 3.33
C ALA A 6 21.72 -25.67 3.21
N ASP A 7 20.55 -25.98 3.75
CA ASP A 7 19.88 -27.28 3.56
C ASP A 7 19.10 -27.33 2.24
N PHE A 8 19.83 -27.31 1.12
CA PHE A 8 19.24 -27.55 -0.20
C PHE A 8 20.23 -28.15 -1.20
N PRO A 9 19.75 -28.98 -2.14
CA PRO A 9 20.62 -29.63 -3.13
C PRO A 9 21.17 -28.62 -4.13
N VAL A 10 22.48 -28.72 -4.42
CA VAL A 10 23.28 -27.83 -5.31
C VAL A 10 22.64 -27.60 -6.69
N ASN A 11 21.81 -28.53 -7.17
CA ASN A 11 21.10 -28.38 -8.43
C ASN A 11 20.11 -27.19 -8.45
N LYS A 12 19.60 -26.75 -7.29
CA LYS A 12 18.71 -25.58 -7.21
C LYS A 12 19.46 -24.25 -7.42
N LEU A 13 20.77 -24.20 -7.19
CA LEU A 13 21.59 -23.01 -7.44
C LEU A 13 21.97 -22.86 -8.93
N LYS A 14 21.96 -23.95 -9.70
CA LYS A 14 22.31 -23.92 -11.14
C LYS A 14 21.32 -23.12 -11.98
N SER A 15 20.08 -22.95 -11.51
CA SER A 15 19.06 -22.20 -12.24
C SER A 15 19.31 -20.70 -12.27
N GLY A 16 20.20 -20.17 -11.41
CA GLY A 16 20.51 -18.74 -11.31
C GLY A 16 19.35 -17.85 -10.85
N ALA A 17 18.19 -18.43 -10.58
CA ALA A 17 16.99 -17.76 -10.10
C ALA A 17 16.17 -18.74 -9.25
N GLY A 18 15.53 -18.22 -8.19
CA GLY A 18 14.70 -18.99 -7.27
C GLY A 18 15.08 -18.78 -5.81
N ASP A 19 14.23 -19.31 -4.93
CA ASP A 19 14.28 -19.10 -3.48
C ASP A 19 15.63 -19.47 -2.85
N ALA A 20 16.21 -20.60 -3.26
CA ALA A 20 17.53 -21.04 -2.80
C ALA A 20 18.68 -20.10 -3.23
N VAL A 21 18.56 -19.42 -4.38
CA VAL A 21 19.57 -18.43 -4.84
C VAL A 21 19.41 -17.12 -4.08
N LEU A 22 18.16 -16.70 -3.84
CA LEU A 22 17.85 -15.50 -3.05
C LEU A 22 18.33 -15.64 -1.62
N TYR A 23 18.08 -16.78 -0.97
CA TYR A 23 18.54 -17.06 0.40
C TYR A 23 20.06 -16.95 0.55
N VAL A 24 20.83 -17.47 -0.42
CA VAL A 24 22.29 -17.36 -0.41
C VAL A 24 22.74 -15.92 -0.61
N LEU A 25 22.11 -15.18 -1.53
CA LEU A 25 22.45 -13.78 -1.77
C LEU A 25 22.15 -12.90 -0.56
N ASP A 26 21.02 -13.12 0.10
CA ASP A 26 20.59 -12.41 1.31
C ASP A 26 21.57 -12.67 2.47
N SER A 27 21.87 -13.95 2.73
CA SER A 27 22.83 -14.34 3.79
C SER A 27 24.24 -13.77 3.54
N LEU A 28 24.66 -13.69 2.27
CA LEU A 28 25.97 -13.17 1.90
C LEU A 28 25.99 -11.63 1.93
N ALA A 29 24.86 -10.97 1.64
CA ALA A 29 24.69 -9.55 1.82
C ALA A 29 24.73 -9.18 3.30
N ASP A 30 24.05 -9.92 4.18
CA ASP A 30 24.10 -9.72 5.63
C ASP A 30 25.52 -9.89 6.18
N ALA A 31 26.23 -10.96 5.77
CA ALA A 31 27.62 -11.16 6.16
C ALA A 31 28.55 -10.02 5.68
N ALA A 32 28.28 -9.46 4.49
CA ALA A 32 29.02 -8.31 3.98
C ALA A 32 28.68 -7.01 4.75
N LEU A 33 27.41 -6.80 5.11
CA LEU A 33 26.99 -5.66 5.92
C LEU A 33 27.60 -5.70 7.33
N ILE A 34 27.70 -6.90 7.92
CA ILE A 34 28.38 -7.10 9.21
C ILE A 34 29.88 -6.78 9.09
N ASN A 35 30.57 -7.28 8.05
CA ASN A 35 32.01 -7.02 7.87
C ASN A 35 32.32 -5.55 7.54
N THR A 36 31.38 -4.83 6.94
CA THR A 36 31.51 -3.39 6.66
C THR A 36 31.08 -2.51 7.83
N ASN A 37 30.69 -3.09 8.98
CA ASN A 37 30.14 -2.37 10.14
C ASN A 37 29.00 -1.40 9.74
N PHE A 38 28.15 -1.84 8.80
CA PHE A 38 27.06 -1.03 8.32
C PHE A 38 26.01 -0.83 9.43
N LYS A 39 25.61 0.42 9.66
CA LYS A 39 24.52 0.78 10.56
C LYS A 39 23.37 1.34 9.74
N TRP A 40 22.18 0.79 9.95
CA TRP A 40 20.95 1.32 9.37
C TRP A 40 20.71 2.74 9.90
N GLU A 41 20.83 3.71 9.01
CA GLU A 41 20.50 5.10 9.33
C GLU A 41 18.96 5.21 9.51
N LYS A 42 18.52 5.82 10.62
CA LYS A 42 17.09 5.95 10.92
C LYS A 42 16.45 6.80 9.83
N MET A 43 15.61 6.16 9.00
CA MET A 43 14.88 6.82 7.93
C MET A 43 14.08 7.99 8.51
N VAL A 44 14.40 9.21 8.08
CA VAL A 44 13.64 10.41 8.42
C VAL A 44 12.41 10.44 7.51
N PRO A 45 11.19 10.27 8.04
CA PRO A 45 9.99 10.34 7.22
C PRO A 45 9.87 11.75 6.64
N PRO A 46 9.56 11.91 5.34
CA PRO A 46 9.22 13.22 4.79
C PRO A 46 8.00 13.78 5.54
N GLU A 47 8.01 15.09 5.82
CA GLU A 47 6.85 15.79 6.40
C GLU A 47 5.62 15.51 5.53
N LYS A 48 4.64 14.81 6.10
CA LYS A 48 3.33 14.62 5.47
C LYS A 48 2.59 15.95 5.60
N GLU A 49 2.19 16.54 4.48
CA GLU A 49 1.10 17.52 4.49
C GLU A 49 -0.15 16.79 5.01
N ASP A 50 -0.76 17.33 6.07
CA ASP A 50 -1.92 16.77 6.75
C ASP A 50 -3.13 16.71 5.80
N ASP A 51 -3.29 15.59 5.10
CA ASP A 51 -4.59 15.16 4.58
C ASP A 51 -5.21 14.21 5.61
N ASP A 52 -6.13 14.76 6.40
CA ASP A 52 -6.96 14.06 7.37
C ASP A 52 -7.68 12.86 6.73
N VAL A 53 -7.14 11.67 6.95
CA VAL A 53 -7.89 10.41 6.87
C VAL A 53 -7.65 9.65 8.16
N ALA A 54 -8.61 9.83 9.08
CA ALA A 54 -8.77 8.99 10.25
C ALA A 54 -8.90 7.53 9.79
N VAL A 55 -7.86 6.74 10.03
CA VAL A 55 -7.92 5.28 10.00
C VAL A 55 -7.67 4.82 11.42
N ASP A 56 -8.75 4.43 12.10
CA ASP A 56 -8.70 3.66 13.34
C ASP A 56 -7.76 2.46 13.14
N GLN A 57 -6.65 2.44 13.87
CA GLN A 57 -5.92 1.21 14.14
C GLN A 57 -5.83 1.06 15.66
N GLU A 58 -6.55 0.05 16.10
CA GLU A 58 -6.60 -0.47 17.46
C GLU A 58 -5.19 -0.79 17.95
N GLU A 59 -5.00 -0.50 19.23
CA GLU A 59 -3.81 -0.69 20.04
C GLU A 59 -3.33 -2.16 20.00
N GLU A 60 -2.09 -2.39 19.58
CA GLU A 60 -1.31 -3.53 20.07
C GLU A 60 -0.07 -3.00 20.80
N GLU A 61 -0.16 -3.04 22.12
CA GLU A 61 0.94 -2.91 23.07
C GLU A 61 1.84 -4.15 22.93
N ASP A 62 3.12 -3.95 22.58
CA ASP A 62 4.15 -4.96 22.78
C ASP A 62 5.30 -4.34 23.58
N GLU A 63 5.15 -4.40 24.91
CA GLU A 63 6.22 -4.20 25.87
C GLU A 63 7.16 -5.41 25.82
N SER A 64 8.38 -5.23 25.29
CA SER A 64 9.45 -6.19 25.57
C SER A 64 10.83 -5.55 25.65
N SER A 65 11.26 -5.42 26.91
CA SER A 65 12.60 -5.79 27.38
C SER A 65 13.79 -4.88 27.00
N GLU A 66 13.99 -3.82 27.79
CA GLU A 66 15.32 -3.26 28.05
C GLU A 66 16.18 -4.28 28.82
N VAL A 67 17.22 -4.81 28.20
CA VAL A 67 18.35 -5.45 28.88
C VAL A 67 19.57 -4.56 28.64
N ALA A 68 19.94 -3.82 29.66
CA ALA A 68 21.23 -3.18 29.75
C ALA A 68 22.29 -4.25 30.04
N ASP A 69 23.30 -4.35 29.18
CA ASP A 69 24.53 -5.06 29.51
C ASP A 69 25.72 -4.09 29.36
N ASP A 70 26.38 -3.96 30.50
CA ASP A 70 27.62 -3.23 30.76
C ASP A 70 28.76 -4.20 30.41
N ASP A 71 29.66 -3.83 29.50
CA ASP A 71 30.93 -4.54 29.36
C ASP A 71 32.07 -3.57 29.02
N TYR A 72 32.84 -3.29 30.07
CA TYR A 72 34.17 -2.71 30.04
C TYR A 72 35.17 -3.77 29.54
N ILE A 73 35.90 -3.52 28.45
CA ILE A 73 37.19 -4.18 28.20
C ILE A 73 38.23 -3.15 27.76
N ASP A 74 39.23 -3.04 28.63
CA ASP A 74 40.56 -2.44 28.50
C ASP A 74 41.36 -3.18 27.42
N ASP A 75 42.04 -2.46 26.52
CA ASP A 75 43.18 -3.04 25.82
C ASP A 75 44.27 -1.99 25.56
N ASP A 76 45.36 -2.23 26.25
CA ASP A 76 46.65 -1.56 26.26
C ASP A 76 47.55 -2.10 25.14
N ASP A 77 48.51 -1.25 24.77
CA ASP A 77 49.79 -1.58 24.16
C ASP A 77 49.92 -1.83 22.63
N GLY A 78 50.98 -1.22 22.07
CA GLY A 78 51.40 -1.40 20.67
C GLY A 78 52.22 -0.29 20.04
N GLY A 79 52.80 0.64 20.81
CA GLY A 79 53.65 1.73 20.29
C GLY A 79 55.13 1.33 20.16
N VAL A 80 55.59 1.01 18.94
CA VAL A 80 56.99 0.67 18.65
C VAL A 80 57.90 1.91 18.71
N TYR A 81 58.80 1.97 19.69
CA TYR A 81 59.85 2.99 19.81
C TYR A 81 61.16 2.51 19.15
N VAL A 82 61.75 3.34 18.28
CA VAL A 82 63.04 3.08 17.60
C VAL A 82 64.16 3.83 18.34
N ASP A 83 65.13 3.09 18.88
CA ASP A 83 66.33 3.60 19.57
C ASP A 83 67.41 4.04 18.55
N LEU A 84 67.92 5.26 18.71
CA LEU A 84 68.86 5.93 17.80
C LEU A 84 70.19 6.30 18.49
N SER A 85 70.76 5.39 19.27
CA SER A 85 72.03 5.60 19.95
C SER A 85 73.19 4.79 19.32
N ALA A 86 73.84 5.39 18.30
CA ALA A 86 75.15 4.93 17.80
C ALA A 86 76.27 5.78 18.42
N PRO A 87 77.36 5.19 18.96
CA PRO A 87 78.39 5.93 19.70
C PRO A 87 79.39 6.62 18.77
N LEU A 88 79.43 7.97 18.80
CA LEU A 88 80.53 8.78 18.28
C LEU A 88 81.70 8.75 19.26
N ASN A 89 82.69 7.89 19.03
CA ASN A 89 83.98 7.97 19.72
C ASN A 89 84.94 8.82 18.87
N ASN A 90 85.08 10.10 19.22
CA ASN A 90 86.04 11.00 18.59
C ASN A 90 86.73 11.83 19.68
N GLU A 91 87.67 11.21 20.39
CA GLU A 91 88.57 11.93 21.30
C GLU A 91 89.52 12.80 20.48
N GLN A 92 89.23 14.09 20.43
CA GLN A 92 90.10 15.13 19.90
C GLN A 92 91.28 15.33 20.86
N GLN A 93 92.45 14.80 20.50
CA GLN A 93 93.72 15.31 21.03
C GLN A 93 94.05 16.63 20.32
N ASP A 94 93.86 17.74 21.03
CA ASP A 94 94.32 19.07 20.63
C ASP A 94 95.85 19.12 20.67
N VAL A 95 96.49 19.01 19.51
CA VAL A 95 97.87 19.44 19.30
C VAL A 95 97.85 20.70 18.45
N PRO A 96 98.40 21.84 18.92
CA PRO A 96 98.31 23.12 18.20
C PRO A 96 99.08 23.04 16.88
N LYS A 97 98.31 23.01 15.78
CA LYS A 97 98.81 23.14 14.41
C LYS A 97 99.18 24.59 14.17
N GLN A 98 100.48 24.90 14.17
CA GLN A 98 101.14 25.94 13.34
C GLN A 98 102.59 26.15 13.83
N ALA A 99 103.45 25.15 13.64
CA ALA A 99 104.86 25.43 13.39
C ALA A 99 104.98 25.64 11.88
N ILE A 100 105.50 26.80 11.47
CA ILE A 100 105.75 27.18 10.09
C ILE A 100 106.59 26.06 9.43
N LEU A 101 105.95 25.25 8.59
CA LEU A 101 106.56 24.11 7.92
C LEU A 101 107.46 24.64 6.80
N HIS A 102 108.73 24.90 7.10
CA HIS A 102 109.73 25.10 6.05
C HIS A 102 109.98 23.75 5.37
N SER A 103 109.58 23.65 4.10
CA SER A 103 109.70 22.43 3.30
C SER A 103 111.15 22.20 2.88
N ASN A 104 111.92 21.45 3.67
CA ASN A 104 113.17 20.82 3.23
C ASN A 104 112.89 19.51 2.48
N THR A 105 111.83 19.49 1.67
CA THR A 105 111.41 18.32 0.93
C THR A 105 112.17 18.24 -0.38
N ASP A 106 113.03 17.23 -0.50
CA ASP A 106 113.62 16.82 -1.76
C ASP A 106 112.51 16.45 -2.76
N VAL A 107 112.65 16.89 -4.02
CA VAL A 107 111.66 16.69 -5.09
C VAL A 107 111.40 15.19 -5.28
N ILE A 108 112.44 14.38 -5.07
CA ILE A 108 112.37 12.92 -5.19
C ILE A 108 111.54 12.34 -4.04
N ALA A 109 111.83 12.72 -2.79
CA ALA A 109 111.08 12.27 -1.62
C ALA A 109 109.60 12.69 -1.67
N TRP A 110 109.31 13.89 -2.20
CA TRP A 110 107.93 14.33 -2.41
C TRP A 110 107.23 13.51 -3.49
N LYS A 111 107.92 13.20 -4.60
CA LYS A 111 107.36 12.38 -5.67
C LYS A 111 107.10 10.94 -5.23
N GLU A 112 108.00 10.35 -4.43
CA GLU A 112 107.80 9.02 -3.83
C GLU A 112 106.62 9.01 -2.87
N GLU A 113 106.46 10.07 -2.06
CA GLU A 113 105.31 10.22 -1.17
C GLU A 113 104.00 10.41 -1.95
N VAL A 114 104.03 11.17 -3.05
CA VAL A 114 102.89 11.30 -3.96
C VAL A 114 102.57 9.95 -4.59
N GLU A 115 103.55 9.18 -5.09
CA GLU A 115 103.32 7.84 -5.66
C GLU A 115 102.79 6.86 -4.61
N ARG A 116 103.23 6.99 -3.34
CA ARG A 116 102.73 6.20 -2.20
C ARG A 116 101.29 6.56 -1.83
N VAL A 117 100.92 7.84 -1.86
CA VAL A 117 99.59 8.33 -1.44
C VAL A 117 98.58 8.37 -2.60
N THR A 118 99.02 8.42 -3.85
CA THR A 118 98.18 8.34 -5.05
C THR A 118 97.20 7.15 -5.03
N PRO A 119 97.61 5.90 -4.71
CA PRO A 119 96.67 4.78 -4.62
C PRO A 119 95.71 4.90 -3.42
N LEU A 120 96.08 5.63 -2.36
CA LEU A 120 95.22 5.89 -1.20
C LEU A 120 94.19 7.00 -1.47
N LEU A 121 94.49 7.91 -2.40
CA LEU A 121 93.59 8.95 -2.89
C LEU A 121 92.73 8.49 -4.07
N LYS A 122 92.95 7.28 -4.58
CA LYS A 122 92.10 6.68 -5.59
C LYS A 122 90.77 6.35 -4.92
N ILE A 123 89.84 7.31 -4.97
CA ILE A 123 88.45 7.14 -4.55
C ILE A 123 87.82 6.11 -5.49
N THR A 124 87.95 4.82 -5.13
CA THR A 124 87.13 3.78 -5.71
C THR A 124 85.74 3.97 -5.12
N ILE A 125 84.87 4.65 -5.86
CA ILE A 125 83.43 4.66 -5.61
C ILE A 125 83.00 3.20 -5.72
N ARG A 126 82.94 2.48 -4.59
CA ARG A 126 82.30 1.17 -4.55
C ARG A 126 80.82 1.44 -4.72
N GLN A 127 80.19 0.75 -5.67
CA GLN A 127 78.73 0.71 -5.77
C GLN A 127 78.19 0.04 -4.51
N ASP A 128 78.00 0.84 -3.47
CA ASP A 128 77.43 0.39 -2.21
C ASP A 128 75.91 0.56 -2.29
N ALA A 129 75.13 -0.34 -1.70
CA ALA A 129 73.67 -0.30 -1.74
C ALA A 129 73.07 0.96 -1.07
N LYS A 130 73.93 1.78 -0.44
CA LYS A 130 73.66 3.11 0.14
C LYS A 130 73.95 4.27 -0.82
N ASP A 131 74.13 4.01 -2.11
CA ASP A 131 74.29 5.06 -3.10
C ASP A 131 72.94 5.74 -3.33
N TRP A 132 72.67 6.79 -2.54
CA TRP A 132 71.45 7.61 -2.63
C TRP A 132 71.23 8.15 -4.04
N ARG A 133 72.29 8.26 -4.86
CA ARG A 133 72.20 8.62 -6.28
C ARG A 133 71.46 7.57 -7.09
N MET A 134 71.74 6.29 -6.84
CA MET A 134 71.04 5.18 -7.49
C MET A 134 69.57 5.15 -7.07
N HIS A 135 69.27 5.40 -5.79
CA HIS A 135 67.89 5.51 -5.30
C HIS A 135 67.17 6.72 -5.90
N LEU A 136 67.85 7.86 -6.06
CA LEU A 136 67.29 9.06 -6.71
C LEU A 136 67.00 8.82 -8.19
N GLU A 137 67.90 8.15 -8.90
CA GLU A 137 67.72 7.81 -10.31
C GLU A 137 66.63 6.76 -10.51
N GLN A 138 66.53 5.78 -9.60
CA GLN A 138 65.39 4.86 -9.53
C GLN A 138 64.08 5.60 -9.29
N MET A 139 64.03 6.53 -8.32
CA MET A 139 62.84 7.33 -8.03
C MET A 139 62.43 8.20 -9.22
N ALA A 140 63.39 8.80 -9.92
CA ALA A 140 63.14 9.55 -11.14
C ALA A 140 62.58 8.65 -12.26
N SER A 141 63.12 7.43 -12.42
CA SER A 141 62.59 6.48 -13.40
C SER A 141 61.17 6.01 -13.06
N LEU A 142 60.88 5.74 -11.78
CA LEU A 142 59.55 5.37 -11.32
C LEU A 142 58.56 6.52 -11.49
N GLN A 143 58.98 7.76 -11.22
CA GLN A 143 58.16 8.94 -11.48
C GLN A 143 57.83 9.05 -12.98
N GLN A 144 58.83 8.90 -13.86
CA GLN A 144 58.60 8.94 -15.31
C GLN A 144 57.64 7.84 -15.75
N ASN A 145 57.85 6.60 -15.30
CA ASN A 145 56.96 5.49 -15.59
C ASN A 145 55.52 5.75 -15.10
N LEU A 146 55.37 6.37 -13.93
CA LEU A 146 54.06 6.72 -13.38
C LEU A 146 53.40 7.83 -14.19
N THR A 147 54.16 8.83 -14.64
CA THR A 147 53.66 9.88 -15.56
C THR A 147 53.20 9.25 -16.88
N ASP A 148 54.02 8.39 -17.49
CA ASP A 148 53.67 7.72 -18.74
C ASP A 148 52.40 6.85 -18.58
N LEU A 149 52.25 6.16 -17.44
CA LEU A 149 51.06 5.35 -17.15
C LEU A 149 49.81 6.22 -16.93
N ILE A 150 49.95 7.36 -16.26
CA ILE A 150 48.86 8.33 -16.08
C ILE A 150 48.44 8.92 -17.42
N ASP A 151 49.40 9.30 -18.26
CA ASP A 151 49.14 9.83 -19.59
C ASP A 151 48.48 8.79 -20.51
N GLU A 152 48.73 7.49 -20.29
CA GLU A 152 48.04 6.41 -20.98
C GLU A 152 46.63 6.12 -20.41
N LEU A 153 46.44 6.12 -19.08
CA LEU A 153 45.17 5.78 -18.45
C LEU A 153 44.13 6.90 -18.52
N THR A 154 44.56 8.16 -18.37
CA THR A 154 43.67 9.33 -18.35
C THR A 154 42.78 9.41 -19.59
N PRO A 155 43.29 9.31 -20.84
CA PRO A 155 42.43 9.35 -22.02
C PRO A 155 41.50 8.15 -22.12
N LYS A 156 41.90 6.96 -21.63
CA LYS A 156 41.01 5.79 -21.60
C LYS A 156 39.85 6.00 -20.62
N LEU A 157 40.13 6.58 -19.46
CA LEU A 157 39.10 6.90 -18.47
C LEU A 157 38.14 7.98 -18.97
N ASP A 158 38.65 9.01 -19.65
CA ASP A 158 37.82 10.05 -20.28
C ASP A 158 36.88 9.48 -21.35
N VAL A 159 37.35 8.53 -22.16
CA VAL A 159 36.50 7.85 -23.14
C VAL A 159 35.38 7.08 -22.44
N VAL A 160 35.69 6.31 -21.40
CA VAL A 160 34.68 5.56 -20.63
C VAL A 160 33.68 6.51 -19.96
N ALA A 161 34.17 7.60 -19.35
CA ALA A 161 33.31 8.61 -18.73
C ALA A 161 32.35 9.22 -19.77
N GLY A 162 32.85 9.60 -20.95
CA GLY A 162 32.03 10.14 -22.03
C GLY A 162 31.05 9.12 -22.64
N GLU A 163 31.41 7.83 -22.70
CA GLU A 163 30.49 6.76 -23.11
C GLU A 163 29.37 6.57 -22.09
N VAL A 164 29.70 6.57 -20.80
CA VAL A 164 28.71 6.50 -19.71
C VAL A 164 27.78 7.70 -19.76
N GLU A 165 28.29 8.92 -19.90
CA GLU A 165 27.49 10.14 -20.00
C GLU A 165 26.51 10.08 -21.17
N LYS A 166 26.96 9.71 -22.38
CA LYS A 166 26.08 9.50 -23.54
C LYS A 166 25.04 8.41 -23.31
N SER A 167 25.41 7.34 -22.61
CA SER A 167 24.46 6.26 -22.28
C SER A 167 23.38 6.77 -21.33
N LEU A 168 23.74 7.62 -20.37
CA LEU A 168 22.87 8.19 -19.37
C LEU A 168 21.91 9.21 -20.00
N GLU A 169 22.40 10.09 -20.88
CA GLU A 169 21.56 10.99 -21.69
C GLU A 169 20.56 10.19 -22.56
N ARG A 170 21.00 9.06 -23.13
CA ARG A 170 20.12 8.19 -23.92
C ARG A 170 19.03 7.57 -23.06
N ILE A 171 19.37 7.10 -21.86
CA ILE A 171 18.40 6.57 -20.89
C ILE A 171 17.41 7.66 -20.51
N GLU A 172 17.87 8.86 -20.14
CA GLU A 172 17.03 9.99 -19.76
C GLU A 172 16.06 10.38 -20.89
N SER A 173 16.55 10.45 -22.13
CA SER A 173 15.70 10.74 -23.30
C SER A 173 14.62 9.67 -23.51
N ARG A 174 14.96 8.40 -23.24
CA ARG A 174 14.04 7.28 -23.37
C ARG A 174 13.00 7.29 -22.27
N GLU A 175 13.41 7.55 -21.03
CA GLU A 175 12.52 7.72 -19.88
C GLU A 175 11.55 8.87 -20.09
N ARG A 176 12.03 10.04 -20.55
CA ARG A 176 11.17 11.18 -20.87
C ARG A 176 10.10 10.82 -21.90
N THR A 177 10.50 10.11 -22.96
CA THR A 177 9.58 9.64 -24.00
C THR A 177 8.58 8.62 -23.45
N LEU A 178 9.05 7.67 -22.65
CA LEU A 178 8.22 6.63 -22.03
C LEU A 178 7.19 7.26 -21.08
N ASN A 179 7.62 8.18 -20.22
CA ASN A 179 6.76 8.89 -19.28
C ASN A 179 5.71 9.73 -20.00
N GLN A 180 6.07 10.39 -21.11
CA GLN A 180 5.10 11.12 -21.92
C GLN A 180 4.06 10.18 -22.56
N GLN A 181 4.49 9.03 -23.06
CA GLN A 181 3.57 8.02 -23.63
C GLN A 181 2.67 7.41 -22.57
N LEU A 182 3.23 6.98 -21.43
CA LEU A 182 2.50 6.43 -20.29
C LEU A 182 1.53 7.45 -19.70
N GLY A 183 1.92 8.72 -19.60
CA GLY A 183 1.06 9.80 -19.12
C GLY A 183 -0.22 9.93 -19.93
N MET A 184 -0.12 9.84 -21.27
CA MET A 184 -1.30 9.84 -22.14
C MET A 184 -2.21 8.62 -21.89
N TRP A 185 -1.63 7.42 -21.74
CA TRP A 185 -2.41 6.22 -21.44
C TRP A 185 -3.06 6.28 -20.07
N LEU A 186 -2.36 6.83 -19.07
CA LEU A 186 -2.87 7.00 -17.71
C LEU A 186 -4.06 7.98 -17.68
N SER A 187 -3.97 9.07 -18.44
CA SER A 187 -5.09 10.03 -18.60
C SER A 187 -6.30 9.34 -19.23
N ARG A 188 -6.10 8.61 -20.34
CA ARG A 188 -7.20 7.86 -21.00
C ARG A 188 -7.80 6.79 -20.08
N TYR A 189 -6.97 6.13 -19.28
CA TYR A 189 -7.43 5.16 -18.30
C TYR A 189 -8.31 5.82 -17.23
N LYS A 190 -7.89 6.96 -16.68
CA LYS A 190 -8.69 7.75 -15.74
C LYS A 190 -10.02 8.19 -16.35
N GLU A 191 -10.00 8.78 -17.55
CA GLU A 191 -11.22 9.17 -18.27
C GLU A 191 -12.16 7.97 -18.49
N SER A 192 -11.62 6.81 -18.89
CA SER A 192 -12.42 5.59 -19.05
C SER A 192 -12.96 5.06 -17.72
N GLN A 193 -12.21 5.21 -16.63
CA GLN A 193 -12.65 4.81 -15.29
C GLN A 193 -13.79 5.71 -14.80
N ASP A 194 -13.66 7.03 -14.99
CA ASP A 194 -14.67 8.01 -14.63
C ASP A 194 -15.96 7.79 -15.43
N SER A 195 -15.84 7.55 -16.74
CA SER A 195 -16.99 7.22 -17.59
C SER A 195 -17.68 5.93 -17.13
N ARG A 196 -16.93 4.91 -16.72
CA ARG A 196 -17.49 3.68 -16.15
C ARG A 196 -18.18 3.92 -14.81
N ALA A 197 -17.61 4.76 -13.95
CA ALA A 197 -18.21 5.14 -12.67
C ALA A 197 -19.54 5.88 -12.90
N GLU A 198 -19.58 6.82 -13.84
CA GLU A 198 -20.78 7.55 -14.22
C GLU A 198 -21.89 6.62 -14.74
N VAL A 199 -21.56 5.72 -15.68
CA VAL A 199 -22.53 4.75 -16.22
C VAL A 199 -23.05 3.82 -15.12
N ARG A 200 -22.17 3.39 -14.20
CA ARG A 200 -22.55 2.53 -13.08
C ARG A 200 -23.54 3.23 -12.15
N GLU A 201 -23.31 4.51 -11.85
CA GLU A 201 -24.20 5.28 -10.99
C GLU A 201 -25.54 5.55 -11.68
N ARG A 202 -25.54 5.88 -12.97
CA ARG A 202 -26.77 5.99 -13.77
C ARG A 202 -27.56 4.69 -13.80
N TYR A 203 -26.89 3.55 -13.95
CA TYR A 203 -27.53 2.23 -13.91
C TYR A 203 -28.12 1.95 -12.51
N LYS A 204 -27.38 2.25 -11.44
CA LYS A 204 -27.86 2.07 -10.06
C LYS A 204 -29.10 2.92 -9.79
N ALA A 205 -29.09 4.19 -10.20
CA ALA A 205 -30.24 5.09 -10.08
C ALA A 205 -31.45 4.57 -10.89
N ALA A 206 -31.24 4.15 -12.14
CA ALA A 206 -32.31 3.59 -12.97
C ALA A 206 -32.86 2.28 -12.38
N SER A 207 -32.01 1.39 -11.90
CA SER A 207 -32.39 0.15 -11.24
C SER A 207 -33.23 0.42 -9.98
N GLY A 208 -32.81 1.40 -9.16
CA GLY A 208 -33.59 1.84 -8.00
C GLY A 208 -34.98 2.33 -8.40
N GLY A 209 -35.07 3.17 -9.44
CA GLY A 209 -36.36 3.64 -9.96
C GLY A 209 -37.24 2.52 -10.51
N VAL A 210 -36.67 1.49 -11.15
CA VAL A 210 -37.43 0.31 -11.61
C VAL A 210 -37.95 -0.49 -10.41
N THR A 211 -37.15 -0.68 -9.37
CA THR A 211 -37.60 -1.40 -8.16
C THR A 211 -38.73 -0.66 -7.45
N GLU A 212 -38.64 0.67 -7.34
CA GLU A 212 -39.69 1.51 -6.74
C GLU A 212 -40.99 1.43 -7.55
N ARG A 213 -40.91 1.57 -8.88
CA ARG A 213 -42.08 1.43 -9.77
C ARG A 213 -42.69 0.04 -9.73
N THR A 214 -41.86 -0.99 -9.57
CA THR A 214 -42.35 -2.37 -9.42
C THR A 214 -43.10 -2.54 -8.11
N ALA A 215 -42.59 -1.97 -7.01
CA ALA A 215 -43.26 -1.99 -5.71
C ALA A 215 -44.58 -1.21 -5.72
N THR A 216 -44.63 -0.04 -6.38
CA THR A 216 -45.89 0.70 -6.52
C THR A 216 -46.91 -0.02 -7.39
N LEU A 217 -46.47 -0.69 -8.46
CA LEU A 217 -47.35 -1.51 -9.31
C LEU A 217 -47.92 -2.69 -8.52
N GLN A 218 -47.09 -3.40 -7.73
CA GLN A 218 -47.57 -4.47 -6.84
C GLN A 218 -48.63 -3.97 -5.87
N ARG A 219 -48.39 -2.83 -5.21
CA ARG A 219 -49.37 -2.22 -4.31
C ARG A 219 -50.69 -1.86 -5.01
N ILE A 220 -50.62 -1.25 -6.19
CA ILE A 220 -51.84 -0.93 -6.97
C ILE A 220 -52.56 -2.21 -7.38
N SER A 221 -51.84 -3.28 -7.73
CA SER A 221 -52.44 -4.58 -8.05
C SER A 221 -53.16 -5.18 -6.86
N GLU A 222 -52.56 -5.11 -5.66
CA GLU A 222 -53.20 -5.54 -4.42
C GLU A 222 -54.44 -4.71 -4.10
N ASP A 223 -54.39 -3.39 -4.26
CA ASP A 223 -55.54 -2.50 -4.08
C ASP A 223 -56.67 -2.84 -5.07
N ILE A 224 -56.33 -3.14 -6.33
CA ILE A 224 -57.30 -3.58 -7.35
C ILE A 224 -57.94 -4.90 -6.94
N ASP A 225 -57.17 -5.88 -6.47
CA ASP A 225 -57.70 -7.17 -6.07
C ASP A 225 -58.56 -7.06 -4.79
N GLN A 226 -58.22 -6.18 -3.86
CA GLN A 226 -59.08 -5.83 -2.73
C GLN A 226 -60.40 -5.22 -3.18
N ILE A 227 -60.37 -4.26 -4.12
CA ILE A 227 -61.59 -3.66 -4.67
C ILE A 227 -62.44 -4.71 -5.40
N LYS A 228 -61.83 -5.61 -6.18
CA LYS A 228 -62.56 -6.72 -6.82
C LYS A 228 -63.25 -7.60 -5.79
N MET A 229 -62.55 -7.98 -4.71
CA MET A 229 -63.13 -8.79 -3.64
C MET A 229 -64.30 -8.06 -2.96
N GLN A 230 -64.18 -6.76 -2.72
CA GLN A 230 -65.29 -5.95 -2.19
C GLN A 230 -66.47 -5.88 -3.16
N ILE A 231 -66.22 -5.72 -4.46
CA ILE A 231 -67.26 -5.72 -5.49
C ILE A 231 -67.95 -7.09 -5.56
N GLU A 232 -67.21 -8.19 -5.50
CA GLU A 232 -67.77 -9.54 -5.46
C GLU A 232 -68.59 -9.78 -4.19
N GLU A 233 -68.13 -9.31 -3.03
CA GLU A 233 -68.86 -9.42 -1.78
C GLU A 233 -70.16 -8.58 -1.81
N GLN A 234 -70.10 -7.34 -2.32
CA GLN A 234 -71.28 -6.50 -2.51
C GLN A 234 -72.20 -7.06 -3.59
N GLY A 235 -71.64 -7.63 -4.66
CA GLY A 235 -72.35 -8.33 -5.71
C GLY A 235 -73.09 -9.55 -5.16
N ALA A 236 -72.45 -10.33 -4.29
CA ALA A 236 -73.08 -11.44 -3.59
C ALA A 236 -74.18 -10.94 -2.64
N LYS A 237 -73.95 -9.86 -1.88
CA LYS A 237 -74.97 -9.27 -0.98
C LYS A 237 -76.16 -8.66 -1.73
N THR A 238 -75.95 -8.13 -2.93
CA THR A 238 -77.01 -7.52 -3.77
C THR A 238 -77.70 -8.54 -4.67
N SER A 239 -77.01 -9.60 -5.07
CA SER A 239 -77.55 -10.76 -5.77
C SER A 239 -78.23 -11.75 -4.81
N ASP A 240 -77.92 -11.70 -3.51
CA ASP A 240 -78.69 -12.40 -2.49
C ASP A 240 -80.09 -11.79 -2.50
N GLY A 241 -81.01 -12.45 -3.22
CA GLY A 241 -82.40 -12.05 -3.31
C GLY A 241 -83.12 -12.08 -1.96
N ALA A 242 -82.46 -12.37 -0.84
CA ALA A 242 -83.02 -12.36 0.50
C ALA A 242 -83.78 -11.08 0.88
N PRO A 243 -83.29 -9.84 0.62
CA PRO A 243 -84.08 -8.63 0.88
C PRO A 243 -85.34 -8.59 0.02
N MET A 244 -85.23 -8.98 -1.25
CA MET A 244 -86.36 -9.02 -2.18
C MET A 244 -87.39 -10.10 -1.81
N MET A 245 -86.93 -11.26 -1.32
CA MET A 245 -87.76 -12.33 -0.79
C MET A 245 -88.44 -11.93 0.52
N LYS A 246 -87.76 -11.18 1.41
CA LYS A 246 -88.37 -10.62 2.62
C LYS A 246 -89.48 -9.63 2.28
N VAL A 247 -89.27 -8.75 1.30
CA VAL A 247 -90.31 -7.84 0.80
C VAL A 247 -91.48 -8.63 0.19
N LYS A 248 -91.20 -9.66 -0.60
CA LYS A 248 -92.23 -10.53 -1.18
C LYS A 248 -93.04 -11.28 -0.11
N GLN A 249 -92.39 -11.79 0.94
CA GLN A 249 -93.07 -12.44 2.06
C GLN A 249 -93.94 -11.45 2.86
N ALA A 250 -93.45 -10.23 3.09
CA ALA A 250 -94.23 -9.19 3.75
C ALA A 250 -95.48 -8.81 2.92
N LEU A 251 -95.35 -8.70 1.60
CA LEU A 251 -96.47 -8.47 0.69
C LEU A 251 -97.52 -9.59 0.76
N LEU A 252 -97.10 -10.85 0.69
CA LEU A 252 -98.01 -12.00 0.80
C LEU A 252 -98.76 -12.01 2.15
N LYS A 253 -98.06 -11.68 3.24
CA LYS A 253 -98.67 -11.60 4.57
C LYS A 253 -99.72 -10.48 4.64
N ILE A 254 -99.42 -9.31 4.07
CA ILE A 254 -100.39 -8.21 3.99
C ILE A 254 -101.61 -8.63 3.16
N GLU A 255 -101.40 -9.35 2.05
CA GLU A 255 -102.49 -9.86 1.22
C GLU A 255 -103.38 -10.86 1.98
N GLU A 256 -102.78 -11.77 2.76
CA GLU A 256 -103.51 -12.69 3.64
C GLU A 256 -104.29 -11.95 4.73
N ASP A 257 -103.67 -10.95 5.38
CA ASP A 257 -104.33 -10.12 6.39
C ASP A 257 -105.51 -9.33 5.79
N ILE A 258 -105.40 -8.82 4.56
CA ILE A 258 -106.51 -8.18 3.84
C ILE A 258 -107.64 -9.17 3.58
N GLN A 259 -107.34 -10.39 3.13
CA GLN A 259 -108.36 -11.42 2.93
C GLN A 259 -109.07 -11.77 4.25
N ARG A 260 -108.30 -11.90 5.33
CA ARG A 260 -108.85 -12.16 6.67
C ARG A 260 -109.74 -11.01 7.15
N MET A 261 -109.30 -9.76 6.98
CA MET A 261 -110.11 -8.59 7.30
C MET A 261 -111.39 -8.55 6.46
N ASN A 262 -111.34 -8.87 5.16
CA ASN A 262 -112.53 -8.91 4.31
C ASN A 262 -113.56 -9.95 4.79
N VAL A 263 -113.11 -11.13 5.20
CA VAL A 263 -114.02 -12.14 5.79
C VAL A 263 -114.62 -11.65 7.10
N GLN A 264 -113.81 -11.02 7.96
CA GLN A 264 -114.30 -10.44 9.22
C GLN A 264 -115.32 -9.33 8.97
N ILE A 265 -115.07 -8.43 8.02
CA ILE A 265 -116.00 -7.40 7.59
C ILE A 265 -117.29 -8.05 7.10
N GLY A 266 -117.23 -9.05 6.22
CA GLY A 266 -118.44 -9.73 5.72
C GLY A 266 -119.27 -10.40 6.82
N VAL A 267 -118.64 -11.03 7.82
CA VAL A 267 -119.34 -11.60 8.98
C VAL A 267 -119.95 -10.51 9.86
N LEU A 268 -119.24 -9.40 10.08
CA LEU A 268 -119.76 -8.25 10.83
C LEU A 268 -120.92 -7.59 10.10
N GLU A 269 -120.85 -7.45 8.78
CA GLU A 269 -121.93 -6.94 7.94
C GLU A 269 -123.15 -7.87 7.98
N GLN A 270 -122.96 -9.19 7.87
CA GLN A 270 -124.04 -10.16 8.05
C GLN A 270 -124.65 -10.07 9.45
N GLY A 271 -123.82 -9.96 10.49
CA GLY A 271 -124.27 -9.81 11.87
C GLY A 271 -125.06 -8.52 12.09
N LEU A 272 -124.61 -7.41 11.51
CA LEU A 272 -125.30 -6.12 11.53
C LEU A 272 -126.65 -6.22 10.80
N LEU A 273 -126.67 -6.79 9.60
CA LEU A 273 -127.90 -7.00 8.83
C LEU A 273 -128.88 -7.90 9.58
N GLN A 274 -128.42 -8.99 10.21
CA GLN A 274 -129.27 -9.84 11.05
C GLN A 274 -129.79 -9.11 12.29
N ALA A 275 -128.99 -8.26 12.93
CA ALA A 275 -129.43 -7.43 14.05
C ALA A 275 -130.50 -6.43 13.61
N GLN A 276 -130.29 -5.74 12.47
CA GLN A 276 -131.29 -4.84 11.88
C GLN A 276 -132.57 -5.57 11.47
N LEU A 277 -132.47 -6.78 10.91
CA LEU A 277 -133.63 -7.64 10.60
C LEU A 277 -134.38 -8.06 11.87
N ARG A 278 -133.66 -8.46 12.93
CA ARG A 278 -134.26 -8.79 14.24
C ARG A 278 -134.95 -7.59 14.85
N GLU A 279 -134.35 -6.41 14.79
CA GLU A 279 -134.92 -5.16 15.28
C GLU A 279 -136.19 -4.78 14.48
N ARG A 280 -136.16 -4.91 13.14
CA ARG A 280 -137.36 -4.73 12.30
C ARG A 280 -138.48 -5.72 12.65
N VAL A 281 -138.13 -6.99 12.92
CA VAL A 281 -139.09 -8.02 13.34
C VAL A 281 -139.62 -7.77 14.75
N SER A 282 -138.80 -7.30 15.70
CA SER A 282 -139.26 -6.92 17.04
C SER A 282 -140.18 -5.71 17.00
N TYR A 283 -139.87 -4.69 16.18
CA TYR A 283 -140.78 -3.57 15.96
C TYR A 283 -142.09 -3.99 15.27
N ALA A 284 -142.05 -4.94 14.34
CA ALA A 284 -143.26 -5.49 13.73
C ALA A 284 -144.09 -6.35 14.71
N ALA A 285 -143.43 -7.04 15.65
CA ALA A 285 -144.08 -7.81 16.71
C ALA A 285 -144.70 -6.88 17.78
N GLU A 286 -144.05 -5.78 18.14
CA GLU A 286 -144.61 -4.73 19.02
C GLU A 286 -145.76 -3.95 18.33
N ALA A 287 -145.74 -3.79 17.00
CA ALA A 287 -146.79 -3.11 16.26
C ALA A 287 -148.08 -3.95 16.05
N TYR A 288 -148.04 -5.27 16.27
CA TYR A 288 -149.17 -6.19 16.06
C TYR A 288 -149.52 -7.05 17.29
N GLY A 289 -149.04 -6.71 18.50
CA GLY A 289 -149.37 -7.38 19.76
C GLY A 289 -150.00 -6.44 20.80
N VAL A 290 -151.28 -6.65 21.10
CA VAL A 290 -152.07 -6.00 22.16
C VAL A 290 -151.87 -6.72 23.50
N ALA A 291 -151.83 -5.94 24.60
CA ALA A 291 -151.88 -6.29 26.03
C ALA A 291 -150.55 -6.64 26.72
#